data_AF-A0A528J4Z8-F1
#
_entry.id   AF-A0A528J4Z8-F1
#
_cell.length_a   1.000
_cell.length_b   1.000
_cell.length_c   1.000
_cell.angle_alpha   90.00
_cell.angle_beta   90.00
_cell.angle_gamma   90.00
#
_symmetry.space_group_name_H-M   'P 1'
#
loop_
_entity.id
_entity.type
_entity.pdbx_description
1 polymer ?
#
loop_
_entity_poly.entity_id
_entity_poly.type
_entity_poly.pdbx_seq_one_letter_code
_entity_poly.pdbx_strand_id
1 'polypeptide(L)'
;MSSSDFRHIAIRTEAGKAERLFRAAVSAFCSLTRPSRREIAQLEDLTLPLFDEVSVESRRYVAAALSECEYAPAALVRRLAEEPVEIAAPLLTRSNALSDIDLIALIGRHGLPHARAIARRKELNATIAHLIRALEKPTLVNTRPPETVTKIAPVKPAASATEDNRPDPGVPEENARRRLRSMMRPAGESAAVNLFLGQPTYLKLRETALTGNLAFFQTALADALDIDFATARSITEQSGYAALLAALKALDLSEDRAFLIAVAVHPGEFPHPQAIRLFLDRYRLLHREAALDKVRAWKAETLSRAIRGNAIETGRHASNSDDKAAGRKAS
;
A
#
# COMPACT_ATOMS: atom_id res chain seq x y z
N MET A 1 4.67 -52.49 -0.22
CA MET A 1 4.94 -51.16 -0.80
C MET A 1 3.60 -50.49 -1.04
N SER A 2 3.38 -49.29 -0.49
CA SER A 2 2.04 -48.68 -0.40
C SER A 2 1.68 -47.93 -1.69
N SER A 3 0.41 -47.89 -2.06
CA SER A 3 -0.10 -47.16 -3.23
C SER A 3 0.28 -45.67 -3.24
N SER A 4 0.54 -45.09 -2.06
CA SER A 4 1.04 -43.72 -1.91
C SER A 4 2.48 -43.54 -2.43
N ASP A 5 3.35 -44.54 -2.30
CA ASP A 5 4.75 -44.47 -2.75
C ASP A 5 4.85 -44.40 -4.28
N PHE A 6 3.96 -45.12 -4.99
CA PHE A 6 3.88 -45.08 -6.45
C PHE A 6 3.43 -43.71 -6.98
N ARG A 7 2.48 -43.05 -6.31
CA ARG A 7 2.07 -41.69 -6.68
C ARG A 7 3.20 -40.69 -6.45
N HIS A 8 3.97 -40.83 -5.37
CA HIS A 8 5.12 -39.97 -5.10
C HIS A 8 6.27 -40.15 -6.12
N ILE A 9 6.49 -41.35 -6.65
CA ILE A 9 7.49 -41.59 -7.71
C ILE A 9 7.02 -41.03 -9.06
N ALA A 10 5.72 -41.17 -9.38
CA ALA A 10 5.12 -40.59 -10.58
C ALA A 10 5.17 -39.04 -10.57
N ILE A 11 4.82 -38.41 -9.43
CA ILE A 11 4.92 -36.95 -9.25
C ILE A 11 6.37 -36.47 -9.36
N ARG A 12 7.35 -37.22 -8.82
CA ARG A 12 8.77 -36.90 -9.00
C ARG A 12 9.24 -37.02 -10.45
N THR A 13 8.66 -37.92 -11.24
CA THR A 13 9.00 -38.06 -12.67
C THR A 13 8.36 -36.97 -13.52
N GLU A 14 7.17 -36.49 -13.17
CA GLU A 14 6.50 -35.37 -13.86
C GLU A 14 7.09 -34.01 -13.49
N ALA A 15 7.29 -33.73 -12.19
CA ALA A 15 7.98 -32.52 -11.74
C ALA A 15 9.40 -32.44 -12.31
N GLY A 16 10.10 -33.58 -12.38
CA GLY A 16 11.41 -33.66 -13.03
C GLY A 16 11.37 -33.45 -14.56
N LYS A 17 10.25 -33.75 -15.23
CA LYS A 17 10.06 -33.43 -16.66
C LYS A 17 9.81 -31.94 -16.86
N ALA A 18 8.90 -31.34 -16.09
CA ALA A 18 8.61 -29.91 -16.11
C ALA A 18 9.89 -29.09 -15.82
N GLU A 19 10.66 -29.50 -14.82
CA GLU A 19 11.93 -28.88 -14.45
C GLU A 19 12.98 -28.94 -15.57
N ARG A 20 13.14 -30.12 -16.21
CA ARG A 20 14.04 -30.26 -17.37
C ARG A 20 13.58 -29.41 -18.54
N LEU A 21 12.29 -29.40 -18.84
CA LEU A 21 11.72 -28.61 -19.93
C LEU A 21 11.93 -27.11 -19.68
N PHE A 22 11.66 -26.63 -18.46
CA PHE A 22 11.83 -25.25 -18.06
C PHE A 22 13.29 -24.79 -18.20
N ARG A 23 14.24 -25.56 -17.67
CA ARG A 23 15.68 -25.25 -17.81
C ARG A 23 16.14 -25.33 -19.27
N ALA A 24 15.73 -26.35 -20.02
CA ALA A 24 16.15 -26.55 -21.40
C ALA A 24 15.60 -25.44 -22.32
N ALA A 25 14.34 -25.05 -22.16
CA ALA A 25 13.72 -23.99 -22.95
C ALA A 25 14.42 -22.65 -22.73
N VAL A 26 14.71 -22.29 -21.47
CA VAL A 26 15.45 -21.06 -21.15
C VAL A 26 16.87 -21.13 -21.71
N SER A 27 17.59 -22.23 -21.51
CA SER A 27 18.96 -22.38 -22.01
C SER A 27 19.02 -22.29 -23.54
N ALA A 28 18.06 -22.92 -24.24
CA ALA A 28 17.93 -22.83 -25.69
C ALA A 28 17.64 -21.38 -26.13
N PHE A 29 16.75 -20.68 -25.43
CA PHE A 29 16.45 -19.28 -25.70
C PHE A 29 17.66 -18.37 -25.49
N CYS A 30 18.42 -18.55 -24.40
CA CYS A 30 19.64 -17.80 -24.12
C CYS A 30 20.72 -17.98 -25.20
N SER A 31 20.64 -19.06 -25.99
CA SER A 31 21.56 -19.32 -27.11
C SER A 31 21.16 -18.58 -28.40
N LEU A 32 19.97 -17.96 -28.45
CA LEU A 32 19.52 -17.17 -29.59
C LEU A 32 20.15 -15.77 -29.55
N THR A 33 20.80 -15.38 -30.65
CA THR A 33 21.46 -14.06 -30.75
C THR A 33 20.46 -12.92 -30.91
N ARG A 34 19.30 -13.16 -31.55
CA ARG A 34 18.26 -12.15 -31.75
C ARG A 34 16.87 -12.79 -31.82
N PRO A 35 16.27 -13.13 -30.67
CA PRO A 35 14.94 -13.74 -30.65
C PRO A 35 13.87 -12.77 -31.17
N SER A 36 12.95 -13.29 -31.96
CA SER A 36 11.76 -12.60 -32.41
C SER A 36 10.75 -12.41 -31.28
N ARG A 37 9.86 -11.42 -31.41
CA ARG A 37 8.76 -11.22 -30.43
C ARG A 37 7.89 -12.45 -30.22
N ARG A 38 7.75 -13.28 -31.27
CA ARG A 38 6.98 -14.54 -31.20
C ARG A 38 7.69 -15.58 -30.34
N GLU A 39 9.01 -15.74 -30.50
CA GLU A 39 9.81 -16.68 -29.69
C GLU A 39 9.84 -16.27 -28.22
N ILE A 40 9.91 -14.96 -27.94
CA ILE A 40 9.81 -14.43 -26.57
C ILE A 40 8.46 -14.80 -25.96
N ALA A 41 7.36 -14.52 -26.66
CA ALA A 41 6.01 -14.84 -26.17
C ALA A 41 5.81 -16.36 -25.99
N GLN A 42 6.30 -17.18 -26.93
CA GLN A 42 6.23 -18.64 -26.83
C GLN A 42 7.00 -19.18 -25.63
N LEU A 43 8.17 -18.61 -25.31
CA LEU A 43 8.90 -18.97 -24.11
C LEU A 43 8.08 -18.62 -22.85
N GLU A 44 7.48 -17.44 -22.80
CA GLU A 44 6.63 -17.03 -21.67
C GLU A 44 5.41 -17.94 -21.51
N ASP A 45 4.69 -18.21 -22.61
CA ASP A 45 3.52 -19.10 -22.64
C ASP A 45 3.85 -20.52 -22.17
N LEU A 46 5.07 -21.00 -22.45
CA LEU A 46 5.54 -22.31 -22.01
C LEU A 46 6.03 -22.31 -20.56
N THR A 47 6.74 -21.27 -20.12
CA THR A 47 7.44 -21.25 -18.84
C THR A 47 6.57 -20.80 -17.67
N LEU A 48 5.66 -19.85 -17.88
CA LEU A 48 4.81 -19.31 -16.81
C LEU A 48 3.89 -20.36 -16.19
N PRO A 49 3.19 -21.24 -16.95
CA PRO A 49 2.35 -22.29 -16.35
C PRO A 49 3.15 -23.31 -15.54
N LEU A 50 4.40 -23.57 -15.94
CA LEU A 50 5.28 -24.54 -15.28
C LEU A 50 5.99 -23.97 -14.06
N PHE A 51 5.93 -22.65 -13.85
CA PHE A 51 6.74 -21.96 -12.87
C PHE A 51 6.56 -22.51 -11.45
N ASP A 52 5.31 -22.80 -11.06
CA ASP A 52 4.95 -23.28 -9.73
C ASP A 52 5.34 -24.74 -9.48
N GLU A 53 5.47 -25.53 -10.55
CA GLU A 53 5.86 -26.95 -10.48
C GLU A 53 7.38 -27.16 -10.37
N VAL A 54 8.16 -26.09 -10.60
CA VAL A 54 9.61 -26.13 -10.70
C VAL A 54 10.28 -25.77 -9.36
N SER A 55 11.37 -26.47 -9.04
CA SER A 55 12.12 -26.27 -7.79
C SER A 55 12.76 -24.87 -7.67
N VAL A 56 13.02 -24.45 -6.44
CA VAL A 56 13.75 -23.22 -6.10
C VAL A 56 15.12 -23.17 -6.79
N GLU A 57 15.83 -24.29 -6.85
CA GLU A 57 17.15 -24.36 -7.50
C GLU A 57 17.06 -24.05 -9.00
N SER A 58 16.02 -24.56 -9.65
CA SER A 58 15.75 -24.32 -11.07
C SER A 58 15.35 -22.89 -11.37
N ARG A 59 14.48 -22.31 -10.55
CA ARG A 59 14.14 -20.88 -10.66
C ARG A 59 15.38 -20.00 -10.51
N ARG A 60 16.26 -20.33 -9.56
CA ARG A 60 17.54 -19.63 -9.36
C ARG A 60 18.48 -19.77 -10.55
N TYR A 61 18.59 -20.96 -11.12
CA TYR A 61 19.38 -21.19 -12.34
C TYR A 61 18.88 -20.32 -13.50
N VAL A 62 17.56 -20.32 -13.74
CA VAL A 62 16.93 -19.53 -14.80
C VAL A 62 17.07 -18.03 -14.55
N ALA A 63 16.91 -17.56 -13.31
CA ALA A 63 17.15 -16.16 -12.96
C ALA A 63 18.58 -15.72 -13.27
N ALA A 64 19.57 -16.58 -13.00
CA ALA A 64 20.96 -16.32 -13.36
C ALA A 64 21.16 -16.26 -14.88
N ALA A 65 20.61 -17.23 -15.63
CA ALA A 65 20.73 -17.29 -17.09
C ALA A 65 20.09 -16.06 -17.78
N LEU A 66 18.91 -15.66 -17.34
CA LEU A 66 18.19 -14.51 -17.90
C LEU A 66 18.77 -13.16 -17.48
N SER A 67 19.60 -13.10 -16.43
CA SER A 67 20.16 -11.84 -15.94
C SER A 67 21.10 -11.13 -16.90
N GLU A 68 21.69 -11.88 -17.84
CA GLU A 68 22.64 -11.37 -18.84
C GLU A 68 22.03 -11.33 -20.25
N CYS A 69 20.77 -11.73 -20.40
CA CYS A 69 20.07 -11.73 -21.69
C CYS A 69 19.59 -10.31 -22.04
N GLU A 70 19.97 -9.82 -23.23
CA GLU A 70 19.56 -8.50 -23.74
C GLU A 70 18.05 -8.46 -24.05
N TYR A 71 17.53 -9.50 -24.69
CA TYR A 71 16.12 -9.63 -25.08
C TYR A 71 15.35 -10.58 -24.15
N ALA A 72 15.43 -10.34 -22.84
CA ALA A 72 14.81 -11.23 -21.87
C ALA A 72 13.26 -11.15 -21.88
N PRO A 73 12.54 -12.27 -21.68
CA PRO A 73 11.08 -12.30 -21.53
C PRO A 73 10.63 -11.51 -20.29
N ALA A 74 9.96 -10.38 -20.51
CA ALA A 74 9.62 -9.43 -19.45
C ALA A 74 8.65 -10.02 -18.40
N ALA A 75 7.68 -10.84 -18.81
CA ALA A 75 6.72 -11.44 -17.88
C ALA A 75 7.41 -12.46 -16.96
N LEU A 76 8.26 -13.31 -17.53
CA LEU A 76 9.02 -14.31 -16.76
C LEU A 76 10.05 -13.64 -15.83
N VAL A 77 10.76 -12.62 -16.30
CA VAL A 77 11.72 -11.86 -15.47
C VAL A 77 11.02 -11.18 -14.31
N ARG A 78 9.86 -10.54 -14.54
CA ARG A 78 9.07 -9.93 -13.46
C ARG A 78 8.62 -10.96 -12.43
N ARG A 79 8.13 -12.12 -12.87
CA ARG A 79 7.71 -13.18 -11.96
C ARG A 79 8.88 -13.73 -11.13
N LEU A 80 10.05 -13.91 -11.73
CA LEU A 80 11.28 -14.30 -11.02
C LEU A 80 11.79 -13.20 -10.07
N ALA A 81 11.53 -11.93 -10.35
CA ALA A 81 11.95 -10.81 -9.50
C ALA A 81 11.09 -10.69 -8.23
N GLU A 82 9.86 -11.18 -8.25
CA GLU A 82 8.96 -11.26 -7.08
C GLU A 82 9.31 -12.39 -6.11
N GLU A 83 10.17 -13.33 -6.51
CA GLU A 83 10.68 -14.38 -5.64
C GLU A 83 11.62 -13.81 -4.55
N PRO A 84 11.91 -14.57 -3.47
CA PRO A 84 12.88 -14.14 -2.47
C PRO A 84 14.23 -13.77 -3.08
N VAL A 85 14.97 -12.90 -2.38
CA VAL A 85 16.23 -12.32 -2.86
C VAL A 85 17.26 -13.38 -3.28
N GLU A 86 17.23 -14.57 -2.67
CA GLU A 86 18.11 -15.70 -3.00
C GLU A 86 17.97 -16.18 -4.45
N ILE A 87 16.77 -16.04 -5.02
CA ILE A 87 16.46 -16.35 -6.43
C ILE A 87 16.63 -15.08 -7.28
N ALA A 88 16.04 -13.97 -6.84
CA ALA A 88 15.91 -12.75 -7.66
C ALA A 88 17.21 -11.95 -7.81
N ALA A 89 18.20 -12.11 -6.92
CA ALA A 89 19.40 -11.27 -6.88
C ALA A 89 20.15 -11.10 -8.21
N PRO A 90 20.37 -12.15 -9.04
CA PRO A 90 21.04 -11.98 -10.33
C PRO A 90 20.29 -11.02 -11.26
N LEU A 91 18.97 -11.14 -11.32
CA LEU A 91 18.09 -10.29 -12.15
C LEU A 91 18.10 -8.85 -11.66
N LEU A 92 17.94 -8.65 -10.35
CA LEU A 92 17.92 -7.32 -9.75
C LEU A 92 19.24 -6.55 -9.98
N THR A 93 20.36 -7.28 -9.99
CA THR A 93 21.71 -6.69 -10.12
C THR A 93 22.09 -6.37 -11.56
N ARG A 94 21.66 -7.18 -12.54
CA ARG A 94 22.21 -7.13 -13.91
C ARG A 94 21.19 -7.04 -15.05
N SER A 95 19.91 -7.38 -14.81
CA SER A 95 18.92 -7.42 -15.89
C SER A 95 18.46 -6.02 -16.31
N ASN A 96 18.40 -5.79 -17.62
CA ASN A 96 17.89 -4.57 -18.24
C ASN A 96 16.38 -4.62 -18.54
N ALA A 97 15.72 -5.75 -18.32
CA ALA A 97 14.29 -5.91 -18.57
C ALA A 97 13.41 -5.24 -17.49
N LEU A 98 13.99 -4.83 -16.36
CA LEU A 98 13.29 -4.16 -15.26
C LEU A 98 13.45 -2.64 -15.41
N SER A 99 12.33 -1.92 -15.50
CA SER A 99 12.31 -0.46 -15.52
C SER A 99 12.53 0.14 -14.13
N ASP A 100 12.89 1.43 -14.05
CA ASP A 100 13.01 2.17 -12.79
C ASP A 100 11.74 2.07 -11.92
N ILE A 101 10.57 2.08 -12.56
CA ILE A 101 9.26 1.94 -11.89
C ILE A 101 9.13 0.54 -11.29
N ASP A 102 9.54 -0.50 -12.02
CA ASP A 102 9.53 -1.88 -11.54
C ASP A 102 10.48 -2.06 -10.35
N LEU A 103 11.68 -1.45 -10.40
CA LEU A 103 12.65 -1.50 -9.30
C LEU A 103 12.11 -0.84 -8.02
N ILE A 104 11.47 0.33 -8.15
CA ILE A 104 10.83 1.00 -7.01
C ILE A 104 9.70 0.15 -6.43
N ALA A 105 8.87 -0.45 -7.29
CA ALA A 105 7.78 -1.32 -6.86
C ALA A 105 8.30 -2.57 -6.12
N LEU A 106 9.38 -3.17 -6.60
CA LEU A 106 10.03 -4.32 -5.95
C LEU A 106 10.61 -3.95 -4.57
N ILE A 107 11.25 -2.78 -4.46
CA ILE A 107 11.72 -2.25 -3.17
C ILE A 107 10.54 -2.03 -2.21
N GLY A 108 9.44 -1.45 -2.68
CA GLY A 108 8.26 -1.20 -1.86
C GLY A 108 7.57 -2.47 -1.36
N ARG A 109 7.58 -3.55 -2.14
CA ARG A 109 6.95 -4.84 -1.79
C ARG A 109 7.83 -5.76 -0.95
N HIS A 110 9.11 -5.88 -1.29
CA HIS A 110 10.02 -6.85 -0.66
C HIS A 110 10.99 -6.20 0.33
N GLY A 111 11.10 -4.87 0.35
CA GLY A 111 11.87 -4.12 1.33
C GLY A 111 13.39 -4.19 1.13
N LEU A 112 14.11 -4.16 2.26
CA LEU A 112 15.57 -4.02 2.31
C LEU A 112 16.36 -5.11 1.57
N PRO A 113 15.98 -6.40 1.57
CA PRO A 113 16.73 -7.45 0.87
C PRO A 113 16.87 -7.17 -0.63
N HIS A 114 15.76 -6.85 -1.31
CA HIS A 114 15.76 -6.49 -2.73
C HIS A 114 16.42 -5.14 -2.97
N ALA A 115 16.23 -4.16 -2.08
CA ALA A 115 16.91 -2.87 -2.15
C ALA A 115 18.44 -3.02 -2.18
N ARG A 116 19.01 -3.88 -1.33
CA ARG A 116 20.45 -4.17 -1.28
C ARG A 116 20.96 -4.85 -2.55
N ALA A 117 20.16 -5.72 -3.18
CA ALA A 117 20.52 -6.32 -4.46
C ALA A 117 20.51 -5.29 -5.59
N ILE A 118 19.49 -4.44 -5.65
CA ILE A 118 19.35 -3.35 -6.63
C ILE A 118 20.47 -2.32 -6.47
N ALA A 119 20.94 -2.07 -5.24
CA ALA A 119 22.05 -1.16 -4.93
C ALA A 119 23.35 -1.52 -5.67
N ARG A 120 23.52 -2.78 -6.08
CA ARG A 120 24.72 -3.29 -6.76
C ARG A 120 24.70 -3.07 -8.28
N ARG A 121 23.61 -2.53 -8.84
CA ARG A 121 23.51 -2.22 -10.28
C ARG A 121 24.53 -1.14 -10.67
N LYS A 122 25.15 -1.28 -11.85
CA LYS A 122 26.10 -0.30 -12.41
C LYS A 122 25.40 0.98 -12.90
N GLU A 123 24.22 0.83 -13.49
CA GLU A 123 23.38 1.94 -13.97
C GLU A 123 22.15 2.03 -13.08
N LEU A 124 22.23 2.85 -12.04
CA LEU A 124 21.15 3.07 -11.09
C LEU A 124 20.79 4.56 -11.06
N ASN A 125 19.49 4.85 -11.17
CA ASN A 125 18.98 6.20 -11.03
C ASN A 125 19.29 6.79 -9.64
N ALA A 126 19.74 8.04 -9.59
CA ALA A 126 20.11 8.74 -8.36
C ALA A 126 18.99 8.76 -7.31
N THR A 127 17.73 8.88 -7.74
CA THR A 127 16.56 8.85 -6.86
C THR A 127 16.39 7.49 -6.17
N ILE A 128 16.60 6.40 -6.91
CA ILE A 128 16.52 5.04 -6.38
C ILE A 128 17.70 4.78 -5.43
N ALA A 129 18.90 5.26 -5.78
CA ALA A 129 20.06 5.18 -4.89
C ALA A 129 19.82 5.93 -3.56
N HIS A 130 19.19 7.11 -3.61
CA HIS A 130 18.78 7.85 -2.42
C HIS A 130 17.74 7.10 -1.59
N LEU A 131 16.72 6.53 -2.25
CA LEU A 131 15.70 5.69 -1.60
C LEU A 131 16.35 4.51 -0.84
N ILE A 132 17.25 3.79 -1.48
CA ILE A 132 17.95 2.66 -0.87
C ILE A 132 18.77 3.11 0.35
N ARG A 133 19.53 4.21 0.22
CA ARG A 133 20.30 4.77 1.36
C ARG A 133 19.39 5.20 2.50
N ALA A 134 18.24 5.77 2.20
CA ALA A 134 17.24 6.16 3.19
C ALA A 134 16.63 4.93 3.89
N LEU A 135 16.51 3.79 3.20
CA LEU A 135 16.06 2.52 3.77
C LEU A 135 17.15 1.76 4.54
N GLU A 136 18.43 1.98 4.24
CA GLU A 136 19.55 1.41 5.01
C GLU A 136 19.80 2.16 6.32
N LYS A 137 19.70 3.50 6.30
CA LYS A 137 19.93 4.38 7.45
C LYS A 137 18.93 4.31 8.64
N PRO A 138 17.69 3.78 8.58
CA PRO A 138 16.80 3.75 9.74
C PRO A 138 17.16 2.66 10.77
N THR A 139 18.15 1.80 10.47
CA THR A 139 18.46 0.62 11.31
C THR A 139 19.64 0.79 12.27
N LEU A 140 20.28 1.97 12.35
CA LEU A 140 21.31 2.25 13.37
C LEU A 140 20.75 2.63 14.76
N VAL A 141 19.46 2.43 15.03
CA VAL A 141 18.87 2.66 16.37
C VAL A 141 18.57 1.37 17.14
N ASN A 142 18.72 0.17 16.56
CA ASN A 142 18.50 -1.07 17.31
C ASN A 142 19.42 -2.22 16.88
N THR A 143 20.72 -2.11 17.11
CA THR A 143 21.58 -3.28 17.38
C THR A 143 22.77 -2.87 18.23
N ARG A 144 22.69 -3.19 19.53
CA ARG A 144 23.88 -3.37 20.38
C ARG A 144 24.69 -4.52 19.76
N PRO A 145 26.01 -4.36 19.50
CA PRO A 145 26.79 -5.42 18.87
C PRO A 145 26.88 -6.65 19.80
N PRO A 146 26.75 -7.89 19.28
CA PRO A 146 26.99 -9.08 20.07
C PRO A 146 28.51 -9.29 20.14
N GLU A 147 29.09 -8.96 21.29
CA GLU A 147 30.44 -9.42 21.62
C GLU A 147 30.44 -10.94 21.82
N THR A 148 31.41 -11.55 21.17
CA THR A 148 31.80 -12.95 21.19
C THR A 148 31.98 -13.52 22.60
N VAL A 149 31.40 -14.70 22.83
CA VAL A 149 31.63 -15.54 24.00
C VAL A 149 33.07 -16.08 23.97
N THR A 150 33.91 -15.74 24.97
CA THR A 150 34.78 -16.73 25.62
C THR A 150 35.43 -16.21 26.92
N LYS A 151 35.36 -17.10 27.93
CA LYS A 151 36.27 -17.36 29.06
C LYS A 151 35.94 -16.82 30.47
N ILE A 152 36.09 -17.79 31.37
CA ILE A 152 35.69 -17.92 32.77
C ILE A 152 36.70 -17.23 33.70
N ALA A 153 36.20 -16.79 34.88
CA ALA A 153 36.84 -16.07 35.99
C ALA A 153 38.07 -16.77 36.64
N PRO A 154 38.82 -16.17 37.63
CA PRO A 154 38.31 -15.88 38.99
C PRO A 154 38.89 -14.66 39.81
N VAL A 155 38.00 -14.01 40.59
CA VAL A 155 38.01 -13.71 42.07
C VAL A 155 38.95 -12.66 42.74
N LYS A 156 38.29 -11.55 43.21
CA LYS A 156 38.33 -10.77 44.51
C LYS A 156 39.62 -10.05 45.02
N PRO A 157 39.53 -9.16 46.06
CA PRO A 157 38.54 -8.09 46.39
C PRO A 157 39.17 -6.79 46.97
N ALA A 158 38.45 -5.66 47.00
CA ALA A 158 38.66 -4.59 47.99
C ALA A 158 37.42 -3.68 48.12
N ALA A 159 37.21 -3.13 49.31
CA ALA A 159 35.93 -2.69 49.88
C ALA A 159 35.81 -1.16 50.09
N SER A 160 34.65 -0.77 50.66
CA SER A 160 34.24 0.49 51.35
C SER A 160 33.75 1.64 50.46
N ALA A 161 32.73 2.46 50.80
CA ALA A 161 31.71 2.51 51.85
C ALA A 161 30.67 3.61 51.49
N THR A 162 29.38 3.29 51.65
CA THR A 162 28.24 4.11 52.14
C THR A 162 28.20 5.65 51.96
N GLU A 163 27.11 6.16 51.37
CA GLU A 163 26.14 7.13 51.96
C GLU A 163 25.06 7.44 50.89
N ASP A 164 23.85 6.93 51.04
CA ASP A 164 22.70 7.52 51.77
C ASP A 164 22.05 8.69 50.98
N ASN A 165 21.09 8.36 50.13
CA ASN A 165 20.04 9.32 49.74
C ASN A 165 18.72 8.57 49.54
N ARG A 166 17.81 8.78 50.50
CA ARG A 166 16.50 8.15 50.60
C ARG A 166 15.63 8.56 49.39
N PRO A 167 14.97 7.62 48.68
CA PRO A 167 14.00 7.96 47.65
C PRO A 167 12.67 8.40 48.30
N ASP A 168 12.14 9.56 47.90
CA ASP A 168 10.80 9.99 48.30
C ASP A 168 9.73 8.99 47.82
N PRO A 169 8.71 8.69 48.65
CA PRO A 169 7.68 7.73 48.32
C PRO A 169 6.63 8.36 47.38
N GLY A 170 6.41 7.74 46.22
CA GLY A 170 5.22 8.01 45.39
C GLY A 170 5.45 8.09 43.88
N VAL A 171 6.69 8.27 43.42
CA VAL A 171 6.98 8.42 41.98
C VAL A 171 7.05 7.11 41.19
N PRO A 172 7.58 5.98 41.71
CA PRO A 172 7.68 4.75 40.92
C PRO A 172 6.32 4.06 40.74
N GLU A 173 5.42 4.16 41.72
CA GLU A 173 4.07 3.57 41.65
C GLU A 173 3.16 4.34 40.68
N GLU A 174 3.23 5.67 40.65
CA GLU A 174 2.43 6.48 39.73
C GLU A 174 2.89 6.28 38.26
N ASN A 175 4.19 6.09 38.05
CA ASN A 175 4.74 5.71 36.75
C ASN A 175 4.31 4.29 36.34
N ALA A 176 4.26 3.34 37.27
CA ALA A 176 3.76 2.00 37.01
C ALA A 176 2.25 2.01 36.66
N ARG A 177 1.46 2.80 37.38
CA ARG A 177 0.01 2.99 37.11
C ARG A 177 -0.25 3.67 35.76
N ARG A 178 0.53 4.69 35.38
CA ARG A 178 0.45 5.30 34.04
C ARG A 178 0.80 4.31 32.94
N ARG A 179 1.82 3.47 33.14
CA ARG A 179 2.21 2.42 32.17
C ARG A 179 1.12 1.38 31.99
N LEU A 180 0.53 0.90 33.09
CA LEU A 180 -0.57 -0.07 33.03
C LEU A 180 -1.84 0.54 32.41
N ARG A 181 -2.15 1.82 32.68
CA ARG A 181 -3.24 2.55 31.99
C ARG A 181 -2.98 2.75 30.49
N SER A 182 -1.73 2.95 30.08
CA SER A 182 -1.37 3.04 28.65
C SER A 182 -1.51 1.69 27.92
N MET A 183 -1.41 0.57 28.64
CA MET A 183 -1.60 -0.79 28.09
C MET A 183 -3.07 -1.23 28.05
N MET A 184 -3.96 -0.62 28.84
CA MET A 184 -5.38 -0.96 28.90
C MET A 184 -6.30 -0.03 28.08
N ARG A 185 -5.75 0.71 27.11
CA ARG A 185 -6.59 1.42 26.13
C ARG A 185 -7.05 0.40 25.09
N PRO A 186 -8.37 0.23 24.84
CA PRO A 186 -8.82 -0.71 23.83
C PRO A 186 -8.23 -0.29 22.49
N ALA A 187 -7.60 -1.24 21.81
CA ALA A 187 -7.09 -1.09 20.45
C ALA A 187 -8.27 -0.93 19.49
N GLY A 188 -8.89 0.26 19.49
CA GLY A 188 -9.75 0.72 18.42
C GLY A 188 -8.88 1.10 17.23
N GLU A 189 -8.93 0.24 16.22
CA GLU A 189 -8.60 0.47 14.81
C GLU A 189 -8.17 1.90 14.44
N SER A 190 -6.88 2.21 14.56
CA SER A 190 -6.25 3.33 13.84
C SER A 190 -4.74 3.29 14.04
N ALA A 191 -4.07 2.37 13.34
CA ALA A 191 -2.61 2.41 13.21
C ALA A 191 -2.11 1.70 11.93
N ALA A 192 -2.82 1.90 10.82
CA ALA A 192 -2.31 1.62 9.48
C ALA A 192 -2.53 2.85 8.61
N VAL A 193 -1.67 3.85 8.78
CA VAL A 193 -1.70 5.13 8.07
C VAL A 193 -0.26 5.41 7.62
N ASN A 194 0.15 5.53 6.35
CA ASN A 194 -0.54 5.50 5.07
C ASN A 194 0.54 5.45 3.96
N LEU A 195 0.64 4.34 3.21
CA LEU A 195 1.31 4.31 1.90
C LEU A 195 0.39 3.78 0.77
N PHE A 196 -0.88 3.49 1.11
CA PHE A 196 -1.87 2.82 0.27
C PHE A 196 -3.28 3.45 0.34
N LEU A 197 -3.39 4.72 0.79
CA LEU A 197 -4.65 5.45 1.05
C LEU A 197 -5.72 5.37 -0.04
N GLY A 198 -5.32 5.23 -1.30
CA GLY A 198 -6.27 5.22 -2.42
C GLY A 198 -6.96 3.88 -2.65
N GLN A 199 -6.39 2.75 -2.23
CA GLN A 199 -6.98 1.42 -2.49
C GLN A 199 -8.24 1.13 -1.66
N PRO A 200 -8.26 1.29 -0.31
CA PRO A 200 -9.47 1.00 0.45
C PRO A 200 -10.59 2.00 0.14
N THR A 201 -10.25 3.27 -0.07
CA THR A 201 -11.21 4.33 -0.40
C THR A 201 -11.83 4.12 -1.78
N TYR A 202 -11.02 3.80 -2.79
CA TYR A 202 -11.52 3.47 -4.12
C TYR A 202 -12.43 2.24 -4.10
N LEU A 203 -12.06 1.17 -3.39
CA LEU A 203 -12.86 -0.05 -3.33
C LEU A 203 -14.22 0.21 -2.70
N LYS A 204 -14.28 0.94 -1.58
CA LYS A 204 -15.53 1.36 -0.93
C LYS A 204 -16.40 2.22 -1.84
N LEU A 205 -15.82 3.22 -2.50
CA LEU A 205 -16.54 4.08 -3.44
C LEU A 205 -17.05 3.30 -4.66
N ARG A 206 -16.24 2.37 -5.18
CA ARG A 206 -16.62 1.51 -6.30
C ARG A 206 -17.79 0.59 -5.91
N GLU A 207 -17.69 -0.12 -4.79
CA GLU A 207 -18.73 -1.05 -4.35
C GLU A 207 -20.04 -0.32 -4.10
N THR A 208 -20.00 0.81 -3.39
CA THR A 208 -21.18 1.65 -3.15
C THR A 208 -21.75 2.26 -4.42
N ALA A 209 -20.92 2.74 -5.35
CA ALA A 209 -21.40 3.24 -6.64
C ALA A 209 -22.07 2.14 -7.47
N LEU A 210 -21.49 0.94 -7.52
CA LEU A 210 -22.04 -0.19 -8.28
C LEU A 210 -23.30 -0.80 -7.65
N THR A 211 -23.58 -0.54 -6.36
CA THR A 211 -24.86 -0.95 -5.75
C THR A 211 -26.07 -0.21 -6.34
N GLY A 212 -25.86 0.91 -7.05
CA GLY A 212 -26.93 1.72 -7.62
C GLY A 212 -27.70 2.56 -6.59
N ASN A 213 -27.36 2.47 -5.31
CA ASN A 213 -27.94 3.30 -4.26
C ASN A 213 -27.05 4.52 -3.98
N LEU A 214 -27.50 5.68 -4.47
CA LEU A 214 -26.75 6.93 -4.35
C LEU A 214 -26.49 7.35 -2.90
N ALA A 215 -27.37 7.00 -1.95
CA ALA A 215 -27.19 7.36 -0.54
C ALA A 215 -25.96 6.69 0.07
N PHE A 216 -25.69 5.42 -0.26
CA PHE A 216 -24.49 4.72 0.23
C PHE A 216 -23.22 5.31 -0.38
N PHE A 217 -23.27 5.68 -1.66
CA PHE A 217 -22.16 6.37 -2.30
C PHE A 217 -21.90 7.74 -1.69
N GLN A 218 -22.96 8.51 -1.40
CA GLN A 218 -22.85 9.82 -0.74
C GLN A 218 -22.23 9.70 0.66
N THR A 219 -22.61 8.69 1.44
CA THR A 219 -21.97 8.44 2.75
C THR A 219 -20.50 8.08 2.60
N ALA A 220 -20.16 7.16 1.69
CA ALA A 220 -18.77 6.78 1.44
C ALA A 220 -17.93 7.96 0.92
N LEU A 221 -18.53 8.85 0.12
CA LEU A 221 -17.90 10.07 -0.38
C LEU A 221 -17.70 11.11 0.72
N ALA A 222 -18.69 11.26 1.60
CA ALA A 222 -18.62 12.13 2.77
C ALA A 222 -17.48 11.70 3.70
N ASP A 223 -17.38 10.40 3.99
CA ASP A 223 -16.30 9.83 4.81
C ASP A 223 -14.92 9.98 4.14
N ALA A 224 -14.85 9.77 2.82
CA ALA A 224 -13.59 9.85 2.06
C ALA A 224 -13.03 11.28 1.97
N LEU A 225 -13.91 12.26 1.80
CA LEU A 225 -13.52 13.67 1.70
C LEU A 225 -13.55 14.38 3.05
N ASP A 226 -14.10 13.75 4.10
CA ASP A 226 -14.32 14.34 5.42
C ASP A 226 -15.15 15.63 5.29
N ILE A 227 -16.34 15.47 4.72
CA ILE A 227 -17.39 16.48 4.50
C ILE A 227 -18.73 15.98 5.06
N ASP A 228 -19.73 16.86 5.17
CA ASP A 228 -21.06 16.49 5.65
C ASP A 228 -21.85 15.75 4.56
N PHE A 229 -22.84 14.97 4.97
CA PHE A 229 -23.69 14.23 4.03
C PHE A 229 -24.44 15.16 3.05
N ALA A 230 -24.82 16.37 3.50
CA ALA A 230 -25.53 17.33 2.67
C ALA A 230 -24.68 17.90 1.53
N THR A 231 -23.39 18.19 1.76
CA THR A 231 -22.47 18.60 0.68
C THR A 231 -22.16 17.43 -0.25
N ALA A 232 -21.92 16.23 0.27
CA ALA A 232 -21.72 15.03 -0.56
C ALA A 232 -22.92 14.76 -1.48
N ARG A 233 -24.14 14.95 -0.97
CA ARG A 233 -25.38 14.91 -1.74
C ARG A 233 -25.40 15.98 -2.83
N SER A 234 -25.09 17.23 -2.50
CA SER A 234 -25.04 18.31 -3.50
C SER A 234 -24.03 18.05 -4.63
N ILE A 235 -22.88 17.43 -4.33
CA ILE A 235 -21.84 17.09 -5.32
C ILE A 235 -22.32 16.07 -6.35
N THR A 236 -23.23 15.17 -5.94
CA THR A 236 -23.74 14.09 -6.80
C THR A 236 -25.05 14.44 -7.50
N GLU A 237 -25.88 15.28 -6.88
CA GLU A 237 -27.18 15.73 -7.43
C GLU A 237 -27.06 16.97 -8.33
N GLN A 238 -25.99 17.76 -8.20
CA GLN A 238 -25.74 18.86 -9.13
C GLN A 238 -25.70 18.36 -10.58
N SER A 239 -26.34 19.09 -11.49
CA SER A 239 -26.44 18.72 -12.90
C SER A 239 -25.05 18.56 -13.52
N GLY A 240 -24.62 17.32 -13.68
CA GLY A 240 -23.35 16.92 -14.29
C GLY A 240 -22.29 16.44 -13.30
N TYR A 241 -21.22 15.88 -13.85
CA TYR A 241 -20.14 15.23 -13.09
C TYR A 241 -18.99 16.19 -12.72
N ALA A 242 -19.14 17.51 -12.85
CA ALA A 242 -18.03 18.47 -12.67
C ALA A 242 -17.56 18.60 -11.21
N ALA A 243 -18.49 18.62 -10.25
CA ALA A 243 -18.16 18.60 -8.83
C ALA A 243 -17.57 17.23 -8.43
N LEU A 244 -18.17 16.15 -8.94
CA LEU A 244 -17.67 14.79 -8.75
C LEU A 244 -16.24 14.61 -9.30
N LEU A 245 -15.92 15.18 -10.46
CA LEU A 245 -14.56 15.18 -11.02
C LEU A 245 -13.54 15.79 -10.05
N ALA A 246 -13.88 16.94 -9.45
CA ALA A 246 -13.01 17.59 -8.48
C ALA A 246 -12.84 16.75 -7.21
N ALA A 247 -13.92 16.14 -6.72
CA ALA A 247 -13.86 15.19 -5.61
C ALA A 247 -12.93 14.00 -5.91
N LEU A 248 -13.11 13.34 -7.05
CA LEU A 248 -12.31 12.17 -7.45
C LEU A 248 -10.84 12.54 -7.71
N LYS A 249 -10.57 13.75 -8.22
CA LYS A 249 -9.19 14.26 -8.41
C LYS A 249 -8.51 14.59 -7.08
N ALA A 250 -9.24 15.14 -6.11
CA ALA A 250 -8.73 15.39 -4.77
C ALA A 250 -8.36 14.10 -4.03
N LEU A 251 -9.11 13.01 -4.27
CA LEU A 251 -8.83 11.67 -3.77
C LEU A 251 -7.68 10.94 -4.47
N ASP A 252 -7.02 11.60 -5.43
CA ASP A 252 -5.85 11.07 -6.16
C ASP A 252 -6.13 9.74 -6.89
N LEU A 253 -7.36 9.60 -7.41
CA LEU A 253 -7.74 8.43 -8.21
C LEU A 253 -7.13 8.51 -9.61
N SER A 254 -6.88 7.36 -10.25
CA SER A 254 -6.47 7.33 -11.65
C SER A 254 -7.65 7.62 -12.58
N GLU A 255 -7.37 8.02 -13.83
CA GLU A 255 -8.39 8.37 -14.82
C GLU A 255 -9.42 7.24 -15.00
N ASP A 256 -8.95 6.01 -15.12
CA ASP A 256 -9.80 4.82 -15.33
C ASP A 256 -10.72 4.55 -14.14
N ARG A 257 -10.20 4.75 -12.92
CA ARG A 257 -10.93 4.57 -11.66
C ARG A 257 -11.98 5.65 -11.47
N ALA A 258 -11.62 6.90 -11.78
CA ALA A 258 -12.53 8.02 -11.72
C ALA A 258 -13.66 7.88 -12.76
N PHE A 259 -13.33 7.42 -13.97
CA PHE A 259 -14.30 7.16 -15.02
C PHE A 259 -15.32 6.07 -14.61
N LEU A 260 -14.85 4.94 -14.05
CA LEU A 260 -15.74 3.88 -13.60
C LEU A 260 -16.76 4.36 -12.56
N ILE A 261 -16.30 5.15 -11.57
CA ILE A 261 -17.19 5.73 -10.56
C ILE A 261 -18.17 6.72 -11.21
N ALA A 262 -17.70 7.58 -12.13
CA ALA A 262 -18.55 8.55 -12.80
C ALA A 262 -19.66 7.88 -13.64
N VAL A 263 -19.35 6.81 -14.37
CA VAL A 263 -20.34 6.05 -15.15
C VAL A 263 -21.35 5.34 -14.23
N ALA A 264 -20.91 4.82 -13.09
CA ALA A 264 -21.79 4.15 -12.13
C ALA A 264 -22.76 5.13 -11.45
N VAL A 265 -22.32 6.35 -11.15
CA VAL A 265 -23.15 7.37 -10.49
C VAL A 265 -24.04 8.11 -11.49
N HIS A 266 -23.55 8.39 -12.70
CA HIS A 266 -24.26 9.15 -13.74
C HIS A 266 -24.29 8.39 -15.07
N PRO A 267 -25.01 7.26 -15.18
CA PRO A 267 -25.03 6.46 -16.40
C PRO A 267 -25.61 7.23 -17.61
N GLY A 268 -26.49 8.21 -17.38
CA GLY A 268 -27.10 9.02 -18.43
C GLY A 268 -26.18 10.04 -19.10
N GLU A 269 -25.02 10.36 -18.51
CA GLU A 269 -24.08 11.36 -19.02
C GLU A 269 -23.09 10.79 -20.06
N PHE A 270 -23.08 9.47 -20.26
CA PHE A 270 -22.11 8.79 -21.14
C PHE A 270 -22.74 7.93 -22.26
N PRO A 271 -23.65 8.48 -23.09
CA PRO A 271 -24.33 7.70 -24.14
C PRO A 271 -23.44 7.42 -25.37
N HIS A 272 -22.41 8.23 -25.63
CA HIS A 272 -21.58 8.11 -26.84
C HIS A 272 -20.07 8.30 -26.54
N PRO A 273 -19.16 7.77 -27.39
CA PRO A 273 -17.71 7.83 -27.17
C PRO A 273 -17.13 9.25 -27.00
N GLN A 274 -17.75 10.26 -27.63
CA GLN A 274 -17.31 11.65 -27.47
C GLN A 274 -17.52 12.18 -26.04
N ALA A 275 -18.55 11.71 -25.32
CA ALA A 275 -18.77 12.09 -23.93
C ALA A 275 -17.68 11.52 -23.01
N ILE A 276 -17.26 10.27 -23.27
CA ILE A 276 -16.13 9.62 -22.59
C ILE A 276 -14.84 10.40 -22.84
N ARG A 277 -14.55 10.76 -24.11
CA ARG A 277 -13.38 11.58 -24.46
C ARG A 277 -13.40 12.92 -23.72
N LEU A 278 -14.54 13.62 -23.73
CA LEU A 278 -14.70 14.91 -23.06
C LEU A 278 -14.45 14.82 -21.55
N PHE A 279 -14.89 13.73 -20.91
CA PHE A 279 -14.61 13.46 -19.50
C PHE A 279 -13.12 13.29 -19.24
N LEU A 280 -12.43 12.46 -20.02
CA LEU A 280 -10.99 12.21 -19.86
C LEU A 280 -10.18 13.50 -20.08
N ASP A 281 -10.52 14.28 -21.11
CA ASP A 281 -9.88 15.56 -21.39
C ASP A 281 -10.06 16.54 -20.22
N ARG A 282 -11.28 16.64 -19.67
CA ARG A 282 -11.56 17.48 -18.48
C ARG A 282 -10.82 17.00 -17.24
N TYR A 283 -10.71 15.69 -17.02
CA TYR A 283 -10.00 15.13 -15.86
C TYR A 283 -8.47 15.36 -15.93
N ARG A 284 -7.91 15.36 -17.14
CA ARG A 284 -6.49 15.70 -17.39
C ARG A 284 -6.21 17.18 -17.16
N LEU A 285 -7.08 18.05 -17.67
CA LEU A 285 -6.95 19.49 -17.53
C LEU A 285 -7.18 19.98 -16.09
N LEU A 286 -7.93 19.22 -15.28
CA LEU A 286 -8.16 19.58 -13.88
C LEU A 286 -6.90 19.27 -13.05
N HIS A 287 -6.19 20.32 -12.63
CA HIS A 287 -5.07 20.19 -11.71
C HIS A 287 -5.53 19.76 -10.31
N ARG A 288 -4.71 18.93 -9.64
CA ARG A 288 -4.98 18.42 -8.30
C ARG A 288 -5.12 19.54 -7.26
N GLU A 289 -4.35 20.61 -7.39
CA GLU A 289 -4.42 21.76 -6.47
C GLU A 289 -5.77 22.47 -6.53
N ALA A 290 -6.26 22.76 -7.75
CA ALA A 290 -7.58 23.36 -7.95
C ALA A 290 -8.72 22.46 -7.43
N ALA A 291 -8.55 21.14 -7.51
CA ALA A 291 -9.49 20.17 -6.95
C ALA A 291 -9.48 20.19 -5.40
N LEU A 292 -8.29 20.24 -4.79
CA LEU A 292 -8.14 20.36 -3.33
C LEU A 292 -8.73 21.67 -2.80
N ASP A 293 -8.57 22.78 -3.53
CA ASP A 293 -9.15 24.07 -3.14
C ASP A 293 -10.67 24.05 -3.15
N LYS A 294 -11.29 23.36 -4.12
CA LYS A 294 -12.74 23.12 -4.10
C LYS A 294 -13.18 22.28 -2.89
N VAL A 295 -12.44 21.22 -2.56
CA VAL A 295 -12.73 20.41 -1.37
C VAL A 295 -12.59 21.23 -0.08
N ARG A 296 -11.57 22.09 0.01
CA ARG A 296 -11.41 23.02 1.15
C ARG A 296 -12.60 23.98 1.26
N ALA A 297 -13.10 24.50 0.13
CA ALA A 297 -14.30 25.34 0.13
C ALA A 297 -15.53 24.59 0.65
N TRP A 298 -15.72 23.32 0.24
CA TRP A 298 -16.79 22.48 0.78
C TRP A 298 -16.63 22.26 2.28
N LYS A 299 -15.44 21.90 2.76
CA LYS A 299 -15.15 21.76 4.20
C LYS A 299 -15.41 23.05 4.99
N ALA A 300 -15.09 24.21 4.43
CA ALA A 300 -15.40 25.48 5.07
C ALA A 300 -16.92 25.70 5.17
N GLU A 301 -17.69 25.28 4.17
CA GLU A 301 -19.13 25.33 4.19
C GLU A 301 -19.75 24.37 5.22
N THR A 302 -19.20 23.16 5.36
CA THR A 302 -19.66 22.19 6.39
C THR A 302 -19.42 22.73 7.80
N LEU A 303 -18.23 23.27 8.06
CA LEU A 303 -17.91 23.91 9.35
C LEU A 303 -18.83 25.10 9.63
N SER A 304 -19.09 25.94 8.63
CA SER A 304 -20.00 27.09 8.77
C SER A 304 -21.43 26.66 9.12
N ARG A 305 -21.92 25.58 8.50
CA ARG A 305 -23.25 25.01 8.81
C ARG A 305 -23.29 24.39 10.20
N ALA A 306 -22.24 23.68 10.62
CA ALA A 306 -22.14 23.12 11.96
C ALA A 306 -22.16 24.21 13.05
N ILE A 307 -21.41 25.30 12.86
CA ILE A 307 -21.39 26.44 13.78
C ILE A 307 -22.78 27.10 13.86
N ARG A 308 -23.46 27.31 12.72
CA ARG A 308 -24.83 27.85 12.70
C ARG A 308 -25.83 26.93 13.41
N GLY A 309 -25.71 25.62 13.23
CA GLY A 309 -26.54 24.63 13.92
C GLY A 309 -26.39 24.71 15.44
N ASN A 310 -25.15 24.71 15.93
CA ASN A 310 -24.85 24.86 17.37
C ASN A 310 -25.35 26.20 17.94
N ALA A 311 -25.26 27.30 17.19
CA ALA A 311 -25.78 28.60 17.63
C ALA A 311 -27.31 28.60 17.80
N ILE A 312 -28.04 27.87 16.95
CA ILE A 312 -29.50 27.73 17.05
C ILE A 312 -29.89 26.82 18.23
N GLU A 313 -29.15 25.74 18.46
CA GLU A 313 -29.40 24.83 19.60
C GLU A 313 -29.10 25.49 20.95
N THR A 314 -28.01 26.25 21.06
CA THR A 314 -27.70 27.03 22.26
C THR A 314 -28.74 28.12 22.54
N GLY A 315 -29.25 28.79 21.50
CA GLY A 315 -30.37 29.74 21.63
C GLY A 315 -31.68 29.09 22.09
N ARG A 316 -32.01 27.89 21.60
CA ARG A 316 -33.19 27.13 22.04
C ARG A 316 -33.05 26.64 23.48
N HIS A 317 -31.86 26.24 23.91
CA HIS A 317 -31.61 25.86 25.30
C HIS A 317 -31.71 27.05 26.27
N ALA A 318 -31.26 28.25 25.87
CA ALA A 318 -31.43 29.47 26.66
C ALA A 318 -32.92 29.86 26.80
N SER A 319 -33.70 29.77 25.71
CA SER A 319 -35.14 30.04 25.74
C SER A 319 -35.92 29.03 26.59
N ASN A 320 -35.52 27.75 26.60
CA ASN A 320 -36.15 26.73 27.45
C ASN A 320 -35.73 26.83 28.93
N SER A 321 -34.60 27.45 29.26
CA SER A 321 -34.20 27.68 30.65
C SER A 321 -34.96 28.83 31.30
N ASP A 322 -35.32 29.86 30.54
CA ASP A 322 -36.11 31.00 31.06
C ASP A 322 -37.56 30.58 31.37
N ASP A 323 -38.17 29.71 30.57
CA ASP A 323 -39.53 29.22 30.82
C ASP A 323 -39.60 28.28 32.06
N LYS A 324 -38.53 27.53 32.35
CA LYS A 324 -38.44 26.72 33.58
C LYS A 324 -38.21 27.53 34.85
N ALA A 325 -37.64 28.73 34.75
CA ALA A 325 -37.45 29.62 35.90
C ALA A 325 -38.75 30.35 36.27
N ALA A 326 -39.64 30.62 35.30
CA ALA A 326 -40.93 31.28 35.54
C ALA A 326 -41.97 30.37 36.23
N GLY A 327 -41.91 29.04 36.04
CA GLY A 327 -42.88 28.08 36.61
C GLY A 327 -42.67 27.66 38.06
N ARG A 328 -41.61 28.12 38.76
CA ARG A 328 -41.32 27.72 40.16
C ARG A 328 -41.72 28.74 41.23
N LYS A 329 -42.47 29.77 40.86
CA LYS A 329 -43.07 30.74 41.80
C LYS A 329 -44.59 30.85 41.61
N ALA A 330 -45.30 29.72 41.63
CA ALA A 330 -46.72 29.70 41.94
C ALA A 330 -47.11 28.29 42.39
N SER A 331 -47.73 28.25 43.58
CA SER A 331 -48.33 27.09 44.27
C SER A 331 -47.39 26.20 45.09
#